data_AF-A0A950WA47-F1
#
_entry.id   AF-A0A950WA47-F1
#
_cell.length_a   1.000
_cell.length_b   1.000
_cell.length_c   1.000
_cell.angle_alpha   90.00
_cell.angle_beta   90.00
_cell.angle_gamma   90.00
#
_symmetry.space_group_name_H-M   'P 1'
#
loop_
_entity.id
_entity.type
_entity.pdbx_description
1 polymer ?
#
loop_
_entity_poly.entity_id
_entity_poly.type
_entity_poly.pdbx_seq_one_letter_code
_entity_poly.pdbx_strand_id
1 'polypeptide(L)'
;MSITVSQQTLLTRYLHDLNGAPPHSAAAAFYASLDHINTVSPTIGAAIVKELSDQRRNLKLIASENYSSLATQLACGNLFTDKYAEGYPQHRFYAG
;
A
#
# COMPACT_ATOMS: atom_id res chain seq x y z
N MET A 1 -7.42 -25.52 27.07
CA MET A 1 -8.17 -24.25 26.95
C MET A 1 -7.21 -23.24 26.33
N SER A 2 -7.02 -23.33 25.01
CA SER A 2 -6.03 -22.51 24.30
C SER A 2 -6.70 -21.21 23.89
N ILE A 3 -6.24 -20.11 24.47
CA ILE A 3 -6.69 -18.77 24.11
C ILE A 3 -6.06 -18.47 22.75
N THR A 4 -6.84 -18.61 21.68
CA THR A 4 -6.48 -18.12 20.35
C THR A 4 -6.45 -16.60 20.43
N VAL A 5 -5.28 -16.03 20.71
CA VAL A 5 -5.05 -14.60 20.46
C VAL A 5 -5.10 -14.46 18.94
N SER A 6 -6.28 -14.12 18.42
CA SER A 6 -6.44 -13.63 17.05
C SER A 6 -5.41 -12.51 16.87
N GLN A 7 -4.37 -12.77 16.05
CA GLN A 7 -3.40 -11.72 15.75
C GLN A 7 -4.15 -10.61 15.01
N GLN A 8 -4.40 -9.50 15.70
CA GLN A 8 -5.07 -8.34 15.13
C GLN A 8 -4.25 -7.84 13.93
N THR A 9 -4.92 -7.64 12.80
CA THR A 9 -4.28 -7.12 11.58
C THR A 9 -3.88 -5.64 11.79
N LEU A 10 -2.98 -5.12 10.95
CA LEU A 10 -2.50 -3.76 11.05
C LEU A 10 -3.63 -2.75 10.90
N LEU A 11 -4.56 -3.00 9.96
CA LEU A 11 -5.74 -2.16 9.78
C LEU A 11 -6.64 -2.17 11.02
N THR A 12 -6.93 -3.35 11.59
CA THR A 12 -7.78 -3.44 12.79
C THR A 12 -7.16 -2.69 13.96
N ARG A 13 -5.83 -2.78 14.15
CA ARG A 13 -5.13 -2.01 15.18
C ARG A 13 -5.23 -0.51 14.92
N TYR A 14 -4.98 -0.08 13.69
CA TYR A 14 -5.11 1.33 13.32
C TYR A 14 -6.52 1.89 13.60
N LEU A 15 -7.56 1.17 13.19
CA LEU A 15 -8.94 1.59 13.40
C LEU A 15 -9.32 1.61 14.89
N HIS A 16 -8.81 0.67 15.68
CA HIS A 16 -8.99 0.66 17.13
C HIS A 16 -8.35 1.89 17.78
N ASP A 17 -7.13 2.24 17.38
CA ASP A 17 -6.36 3.35 17.94
C ASP A 17 -6.97 4.73 17.64
N LEU A 18 -7.82 4.84 16.63
CA LEU A 18 -8.55 6.07 16.33
C LEU A 18 -9.64 6.41 17.37
N ASN A 19 -10.08 5.45 18.19
CA ASN A 19 -11.07 5.65 19.26
C ASN A 19 -12.32 6.43 18.80
N GLY A 20 -12.86 6.10 17.62
CA GLY A 20 -14.05 6.74 17.03
C GLY A 20 -13.77 7.97 16.15
N ALA A 21 -12.53 8.42 16.05
CA ALA A 21 -12.15 9.44 15.06
C ALA A 21 -12.24 8.88 13.63
N PRO A 22 -12.58 9.71 12.63
CA PRO A 22 -12.65 9.26 11.24
C PRO A 22 -11.24 8.85 10.74
N PRO A 23 -11.11 7.69 10.07
CA PRO A 23 -9.82 7.25 9.55
C PRO A 23 -9.35 8.11 8.40
N HIS A 24 -8.04 8.32 8.33
CA HIS A 24 -7.43 8.89 7.14
C HIS A 24 -7.39 7.81 6.04
N SER A 25 -8.07 8.07 4.93
CA SER A 25 -8.25 7.09 3.84
C SER A 25 -6.93 6.50 3.34
N ALA A 26 -5.90 7.33 3.17
CA ALA A 26 -4.59 6.87 2.74
C ALA A 26 -3.90 5.92 3.74
N ALA A 27 -4.07 6.16 5.05
CA ALA A 27 -3.47 5.30 6.07
C ALA A 27 -4.22 3.98 6.16
N ALA A 28 -5.56 4.02 6.14
CA ALA A 28 -6.39 2.83 6.10
C ALA A 28 -6.07 1.96 4.87
N ALA A 29 -5.96 2.56 3.68
CA ALA A 29 -5.60 1.86 2.45
C ALA A 29 -4.20 1.23 2.52
N PHE A 30 -3.22 1.94 3.06
CA PHE A 30 -1.86 1.43 3.22
C PHE A 30 -1.80 0.22 4.17
N TYR A 31 -2.45 0.29 5.33
CA TYR A 31 -2.48 -0.83 6.26
C TYR A 31 -3.27 -2.02 5.72
N ALA A 32 -4.41 -1.78 5.05
CA ALA A 32 -5.17 -2.83 4.39
C ALA A 32 -4.33 -3.55 3.31
N SER A 33 -3.57 -2.79 2.52
CA SER A 33 -2.67 -3.34 1.51
C SER A 33 -1.58 -4.21 2.13
N LEU A 34 -0.92 -3.74 3.18
CA LEU A 34 0.09 -4.53 3.90
C LEU A 34 -0.49 -5.80 4.52
N ASP A 35 -1.68 -5.72 5.12
CA ASP A 35 -2.37 -6.89 5.65
C ASP A 35 -2.60 -7.94 4.55
N HIS A 36 -3.08 -7.52 3.37
CA HIS A 36 -3.30 -8.43 2.25
C HIS A 36 -1.98 -9.01 1.70
N ILE A 37 -0.95 -8.19 1.51
CA ILE A 37 0.38 -8.64 1.07
C ILE A 37 0.92 -9.68 2.05
N ASN A 38 0.78 -9.46 3.35
CA ASN A 38 1.25 -10.39 4.38
C ASN A 38 0.56 -11.75 4.33
N THR A 39 -0.67 -11.85 3.81
CA THR A 39 -1.33 -13.15 3.62
C THR A 39 -0.64 -14.02 2.56
N VAL A 40 0.04 -13.41 1.59
CA VAL A 40 0.73 -14.09 0.49
C VAL A 40 2.23 -14.16 0.73
N SER A 41 2.84 -13.05 1.16
CA SER A 41 4.27 -12.91 1.38
C SER A 41 4.60 -11.95 2.54
N PRO A 42 4.69 -12.48 3.77
CA PRO A 42 5.07 -11.69 4.95
C PRO A 42 6.45 -11.04 4.84
N THR A 43 7.39 -11.68 4.13
CA THR A 43 8.75 -11.15 3.95
C THR A 43 8.75 -9.87 3.12
N ILE A 44 7.88 -9.78 2.10
CA ILE A 44 7.72 -8.57 1.30
C ILE A 44 7.05 -7.45 2.10
N GLY A 45 5.99 -7.75 2.85
CA GLY A 45 5.38 -6.74 3.73
C GLY A 45 6.37 -6.19 4.76
N ALA A 46 7.20 -7.06 5.36
CA ALA A 46 8.27 -6.63 6.27
C ALA A 46 9.33 -5.76 5.58
N ALA A 47 9.72 -6.08 4.34
CA ALA A 47 10.66 -5.29 3.56
C ALA A 47 10.11 -3.89 3.23
N ILE A 48 8.82 -3.78 2.88
CA ILE A 48 8.16 -2.48 2.63
C ILE A 48 8.21 -1.59 3.88
N VAL A 49 7.85 -2.14 5.04
CA VAL A 49 7.87 -1.39 6.32
C VAL A 49 9.30 -0.98 6.69
N LYS A 50 10.27 -1.86 6.46
CA LYS A 50 11.68 -1.56 6.69
C LYS A 50 12.16 -0.40 5.81
N GLU A 51 11.84 -0.42 4.51
CA GLU A 51 12.22 0.64 3.58
C GLU A 51 11.60 1.99 3.98
N LEU A 52 10.33 2.01 4.39
CA LEU A 52 9.70 3.24 4.90
C LEU A 52 10.45 3.81 6.12
N SER A 53 10.89 2.94 7.03
CA SER A 53 11.71 3.33 8.17
C SER A 53 13.07 3.88 7.73
N ASP A 54 13.71 3.23 6.77
CA ASP A 54 15.01 3.65 6.23
C ASP A 54 14.91 5.03 5.56
N GLN A 55 13.87 5.28 4.76
CA GLN A 55 13.62 6.58 4.13
C GLN A 55 13.39 7.69 5.16
N ARG A 56 12.66 7.40 6.25
CA ARG A 56 12.37 8.38 7.30
C ARG A 56 13.58 8.71 8.20
N ARG A 57 14.53 7.78 8.32
CA ARG A 57 15.71 7.95 9.18
C ARG A 57 16.88 8.67 8.50
N ASN A 58 16.86 8.79 7.17
CA ASN A 58 17.96 9.34 6.40
C ASN A 58 17.59 10.66 5.72
N LEU A 59 18.55 11.58 5.68
CA LEU A 59 18.43 12.77 4.84
C LEU A 59 18.72 12.40 3.39
N LYS A 60 17.74 12.53 2.51
CA LYS A 60 17.89 12.22 1.09
C LYS A 60 18.45 13.43 0.33
N LEU A 61 19.66 13.30 -0.22
CA LEU A 61 20.38 14.38 -0.92
C LEU A 61 20.55 14.14 -2.44
N ILE A 62 19.97 13.05 -2.96
CA ILE A 62 20.04 12.74 -4.39
C ILE A 62 18.97 13.56 -5.11
N ALA A 63 19.41 14.52 -5.93
CA ALA A 63 18.52 15.50 -6.56
C ALA A 63 17.47 14.90 -7.50
N SER A 64 17.72 13.71 -8.04
CA SER A 64 16.79 13.00 -8.94
C SER A 64 15.77 12.12 -8.21
N GLU A 65 15.89 11.94 -6.90
CA GLU A 65 14.95 11.13 -6.11
C GLU A 65 13.89 11.99 -5.42
N ASN A 66 12.70 11.41 -5.25
CA ASN A 66 11.58 12.09 -4.59
C ASN A 66 10.63 11.07 -3.95
N TYR A 67 9.77 11.55 -3.05
CA TYR A 67 8.72 10.77 -2.42
C TYR A 67 7.39 11.03 -3.10
N SER A 68 6.83 10.01 -3.76
CA SER A 68 5.51 10.10 -4.36
C SER A 68 4.42 10.07 -3.29
N SER A 69 3.28 10.70 -3.57
CA SER A 69 2.12 10.63 -2.67
C SER A 69 1.56 9.21 -2.58
N LEU A 70 0.92 8.86 -1.47
CA LEU A 70 0.21 7.59 -1.35
C LEU A 70 -0.89 7.44 -2.41
N ALA A 71 -1.54 8.53 -2.84
CA ALA A 71 -2.52 8.49 -3.92
C ALA A 71 -1.89 8.01 -5.24
N THR A 72 -0.68 8.48 -5.57
CA THR A 72 0.08 8.02 -6.75
C THR A 72 0.42 6.54 -6.64
N GLN A 73 0.93 6.10 -5.47
CA GLN A 73 1.31 4.70 -5.24
C GLN A 73 0.10 3.76 -5.35
N LEU A 74 -1.04 4.14 -4.77
CA LEU A 74 -2.28 3.38 -4.82
C LEU A 74 -2.87 3.30 -6.24
N ALA A 75 -2.68 4.33 -7.07
CA ALA A 75 -3.10 4.30 -8.47
C ALA A 75 -2.25 3.33 -9.30
N CYS A 76 -0.94 3.26 -9.04
CA CYS A 76 -0.03 2.32 -9.73
C CYS A 76 -0.33 0.85 -9.39
N GLY A 77 -0.74 0.55 -8.15
CA GLY A 77 -1.08 -0.82 -7.70
C GLY A 77 -2.54 -1.22 -7.92
N ASN A 78 -3.18 -0.70 -8.96
CA ASN A 78 -4.61 -0.88 -9.22
C ASN A 78 -4.87 -1.69 -10.51
N LEU A 79 -6.14 -1.94 -10.83
CA LEU A 79 -6.64 -2.75 -11.95
C LEU A 79 -6.09 -2.37 -13.33
N PHE A 80 -5.43 -1.21 -13.48
CA PHE A 80 -4.74 -0.84 -14.71
C PHE A 80 -3.60 -1.81 -15.07
N THR A 81 -3.07 -2.58 -14.11
CA THR A 81 -2.07 -3.63 -14.36
C THR A 81 -2.58 -4.75 -15.25
N ASP A 82 -3.90 -4.96 -15.27
CA ASP A 82 -4.50 -6.11 -15.95
C ASP A 82 -4.81 -5.80 -17.42
N LYS A 83 -4.78 -4.51 -17.79
CA LYS A 83 -5.25 -4.04 -19.10
C LYS A 83 -4.12 -3.96 -20.12
N TYR A 84 -4.28 -4.73 -21.20
CA TYR A 84 -3.52 -4.54 -22.44
C TYR A 84 -4.19 -3.46 -23.32
N ALA A 85 -3.47 -2.39 -23.67
CA ALA A 85 -4.06 -1.23 -24.36
C ALA A 85 -3.11 -0.61 -25.39
N GLU A 86 -2.67 -1.37 -26.39
CA GLU A 86 -1.83 -0.83 -27.47
C GLU A 86 -2.54 0.24 -28.32
N GLY A 87 -1.75 1.20 -28.81
CA GLY A 87 -2.23 2.35 -29.58
C GLY A 87 -2.36 3.62 -28.74
N TYR A 88 -3.28 4.49 -29.12
CA TYR A 88 -3.57 5.77 -28.44
C TYR A 88 -5.04 5.85 -28.02
N PRO A 89 -5.43 6.79 -27.13
CA PRO A 89 -6.84 7.01 -26.81
C PRO A 89 -7.67 7.17 -28.09
N GLN A 90 -8.83 6.50 -28.16
CA GLN A 90 -9.73 6.46 -29.32
C GLN A 90 -9.17 5.75 -30.58
N HIS A 91 -7.92 5.28 -30.56
CA HIS A 91 -7.25 4.54 -31.64
C HIS A 91 -6.51 3.33 -31.07
N ARG A 92 -7.26 2.36 -30.52
CA ARG A 92 -6.72 1.13 -29.95
C ARG A 92 -6.79 -0.02 -30.95
N PHE A 93 -5.81 -0.92 -30.87
CA PHE A 93 -5.83 -2.17 -31.66
C PHE A 93 -6.77 -3.23 -31.06
N TYR A 94 -6.97 -3.20 -29.75
CA TYR A 94 -7.80 -4.15 -29.01
C TYR A 94 -8.94 -3.46 -28.28
N ALA A 95 -10.08 -4.14 -28.15
CA ALA A 95 -11.29 -3.63 -27.52
C ALA A 95 -11.24 -3.59 -25.98
N GLY A 96 -12.19 -2.84 -25.40
CA GLY A 96 -12.29 -2.50 -23.98
C GLY A 96 -11.37 -1.35 -23.61
#